data_AF-A0A974VPN6-F1
#
_entry.id   AF-A0A974VPN6-F1
#
_cell.length_a   1.000
_cell.length_b   1.000
_cell.length_c   1.000
_cell.angle_alpha   90.00
_cell.angle_beta   90.00
_cell.angle_gamma   90.00
#
_symmetry.space_group_name_H-M   'P 1'
#
loop_
_entity.id
_entity.type
_entity.pdbx_description
1 polymer ?
#
loop_
_entity_poly.entity_id
_entity_poly.type
_entity_poly.pdbx_seq_one_letter_code
_entity_poly.pdbx_strand_id
1 'polypeptide(L)'
;MDMLTTTTTAGLKNGLFDNILLVDSNGVSYHIVGAKKLHGVGPFWGFNIFLNQRIRVEPVFDGEPAEMSLDEVRKRIFSSFKSKHGWETRGDIVELKKAINSAANFSELIEALRDPGVGKAALAT
;
A
#
# COMPACT_ATOMS: atom_id res chain seq x y z
N MET A 1 5.52 -6.33 -8.87
CA MET A 1 5.86 -6.72 -7.48
C MET A 1 7.04 -5.94 -6.89
N ASP A 2 7.69 -5.02 -7.63
CA ASP A 2 8.91 -4.33 -7.15
C ASP A 2 8.70 -3.15 -6.18
N MET A 3 7.48 -2.61 -6.06
CA MET A 3 7.25 -1.39 -5.24
C MET A 3 7.31 -1.62 -3.73
N LEU A 4 7.06 -2.84 -3.24
CA LEU A 4 7.06 -3.13 -1.80
C LEU A 4 8.46 -3.47 -1.25
N THR A 5 9.41 -3.78 -2.13
CA THR A 5 10.76 -4.21 -1.75
C THR A 5 11.85 -3.30 -2.31
N THR A 6 11.49 -2.25 -3.05
CA THR A 6 12.46 -1.31 -3.63
C THR A 6 12.16 0.11 -3.15
N THR A 7 13.16 0.76 -2.58
CA THR A 7 13.05 2.13 -2.08
C THR A 7 14.36 2.89 -2.26
N THR A 8 14.45 4.10 -1.70
CA THR A 8 15.69 4.87 -1.63
C THR A 8 16.28 4.80 -0.22
N THR A 9 17.59 5.00 -0.11
CA THR A 9 18.23 5.06 1.23
C THR A 9 17.63 6.17 2.09
N ALA A 10 17.23 7.29 1.50
CA ALA A 10 16.52 8.36 2.19
C ALA A 10 15.15 7.91 2.72
N GLY A 11 14.35 7.22 1.89
CA GLY A 11 13.05 6.68 2.31
C GLY A 11 13.17 5.71 3.49
N LEU A 12 14.14 4.80 3.43
CA LEU A 12 14.39 3.87 4.54
C LEU A 12 14.79 4.60 5.83
N LYS A 13 15.70 5.58 5.75
CA LYS A 13 16.14 6.36 6.93
C LYS A 13 15.03 7.22 7.53
N ASN A 14 14.06 7.65 6.72
CA ASN A 14 12.94 8.48 7.15
C ASN A 14 11.74 7.65 7.65
N GLY A 15 11.92 6.35 7.89
CA GLY A 15 10.87 5.49 8.44
C GLY A 15 9.75 5.15 7.46
N LEU A 16 10.04 5.06 6.16
CA LEU A 16 9.03 4.69 5.15
C LEU A 16 8.34 3.35 5.44
N PHE A 17 8.99 2.45 6.18
CA PHE A 17 8.46 1.12 6.52
C PHE A 17 8.02 1.01 7.97
N ASP A 18 8.03 2.09 8.73
CA ASP A 18 7.77 2.05 10.17
C ASP A 18 6.25 2.04 10.42
N ASN A 19 5.79 1.10 11.24
CA ASN A 19 4.39 0.93 11.65
C ASN A 19 3.40 0.80 10.47
N ILE A 20 3.77 0.02 9.45
CA ILE A 20 2.89 -0.29 8.33
C ILE A 20 2.09 -1.56 8.64
N LEU A 21 0.77 -1.47 8.47
CA LEU A 21 -0.08 -2.65 8.40
C LEU A 21 -0.21 -3.09 6.94
N LEU A 22 0.32 -4.26 6.62
CA LEU A 22 0.10 -4.94 5.35
C LEU A 22 -1.11 -5.85 5.51
N VAL A 23 -2.03 -5.83 4.53
CA VAL A 23 -3.12 -6.80 4.46
C VAL A 23 -3.12 -7.42 3.07
N ASP A 24 -3.16 -8.75 3.01
CA ASP A 24 -3.20 -9.49 1.75
C ASP A 24 -4.64 -9.68 1.23
N SER A 25 -4.77 -10.31 0.06
CA SER A 25 -6.07 -10.58 -0.57
C SER A 25 -6.92 -11.64 0.17
N ASN A 26 -6.33 -12.38 1.10
CA ASN A 26 -7.02 -13.39 1.90
C ASN A 26 -7.49 -12.82 3.25
N GLY A 27 -7.21 -11.54 3.53
CA GLY A 27 -7.51 -10.91 4.82
C GLY A 27 -6.47 -11.21 5.89
N VAL A 28 -5.30 -11.77 5.53
CA VAL A 28 -4.21 -11.96 6.48
C VAL A 28 -3.44 -10.65 6.60
N SER A 29 -3.27 -10.21 7.83
CA SER A 29 -2.58 -8.97 8.17
C SER A 29 -1.22 -9.22 8.81
N TYR A 30 -0.26 -8.36 8.46
CA TYR A 30 1.11 -8.40 8.93
C TYR A 30 1.51 -7.01 9.39
N HIS A 31 2.09 -6.90 10.59
CA HIS A 31 2.60 -5.64 11.09
C HIS A 31 4.09 -5.50 10.73
N ILE A 32 4.42 -4.48 9.95
CA ILE A 32 5.78 -4.13 9.57
C ILE A 32 6.26 -3.03 10.52
N VAL A 33 7.32 -3.33 11.28
CA VAL A 33 7.93 -2.39 12.23
C VAL A 33 9.13 -1.66 11.65
N GLY A 34 9.61 -2.08 10.48
CA GLY A 34 10.70 -1.44 9.76
C GLY A 34 11.13 -2.29 8.55
N ALA A 35 12.30 -1.98 8.00
CA ALA A 35 12.88 -2.79 6.94
C ALA A 35 14.42 -2.82 7.02
N LYS A 36 15.02 -3.89 6.52
CA LYS A 36 16.49 -4.05 6.41
C LYS A 36 16.93 -3.80 4.98
N LYS A 37 18.00 -3.01 4.79
CA LYS A 37 18.64 -2.86 3.49
C LYS A 37 19.34 -4.16 3.10
N LEU A 38 19.02 -4.71 1.93
CA LEU A 38 19.69 -5.89 1.37
C LEU A 38 20.87 -5.47 0.47
N HIS A 39 20.59 -4.80 -0.65
CA HIS A 39 21.61 -4.37 -1.62
C HIS A 39 21.10 -3.22 -2.49
N GLY A 40 21.99 -2.58 -3.25
CA GLY A 40 21.64 -1.55 -4.23
C GLY A 40 21.04 -2.14 -5.51
N VAL A 41 20.08 -1.45 -6.13
CA VAL A 41 19.39 -1.89 -7.36
C VAL A 41 19.76 -0.97 -8.52
N GLY A 42 20.45 -1.50 -9.53
CA GLY A 42 20.82 -0.78 -10.77
C GLY A 42 22.33 -0.67 -11.02
N PRO A 43 22.75 -0.06 -12.15
CA PRO A 43 24.15 0.19 -12.45
C PRO A 43 24.81 1.04 -11.36
N PHE A 44 26.11 0.88 -11.18
CA PHE A 44 26.86 1.49 -10.07
C PHE A 44 26.20 1.24 -8.70
N TRP A 45 25.78 0.00 -8.39
CA TRP A 45 25.16 -0.33 -7.10
C TRP A 45 23.91 0.53 -6.78
N GLY A 46 23.18 0.98 -7.80
CA GLY A 46 21.93 1.74 -7.67
C GLY A 46 22.09 3.23 -7.39
N PHE A 47 23.29 3.81 -7.52
CA PHE A 47 23.46 5.26 -7.47
C PHE A 47 22.85 5.92 -8.72
N ASN A 48 22.02 6.95 -8.50
CA ASN A 48 21.56 7.84 -9.57
C ASN A 48 22.42 9.11 -9.61
N ILE A 49 22.25 9.92 -10.67
CA ILE A 49 23.02 11.16 -10.92
C ILE A 49 22.94 12.15 -9.74
N PHE A 50 21.92 12.01 -8.88
CA PHE A 50 21.69 12.81 -7.67
C PHE A 50 22.14 12.12 -6.37
N LEU A 51 23.00 11.09 -6.42
CA LEU A 51 23.53 10.33 -5.28
C LEU A 51 22.48 9.64 -4.40
N ASN A 52 21.22 9.59 -4.83
CA ASN A 52 20.15 8.91 -4.13
C ASN A 52 20.12 7.43 -4.54
N GLN A 53 20.72 6.59 -3.71
CA GLN A 53 20.85 5.17 -3.99
C GLN A 53 19.50 4.45 -3.92
N ARG A 54 19.09 3.82 -5.03
CA ARG A 54 18.02 2.83 -5.06
C ARG A 54 18.48 1.54 -4.40
N ILE A 55 17.70 1.05 -3.46
CA ILE A 55 18.02 -0.12 -2.64
C ILE A 55 16.85 -1.10 -2.62
N ARG A 56 17.18 -2.38 -2.52
CA ARG A 56 16.24 -3.44 -2.18
C ARG A 56 16.21 -3.59 -0.66
N VAL A 57 15.02 -3.72 -0.10
CA VAL A 57 14.79 -3.86 1.33
C VAL A 57 13.95 -5.09 1.61
N GLU A 58 14.16 -5.66 2.79
CA GLU A 58 13.37 -6.73 3.38
C GLU A 58 12.54 -6.17 4.54
N PRO A 59 11.21 -6.20 4.46
CA PRO A 59 10.34 -5.80 5.57
C PRO A 59 10.61 -6.65 6.82
N VAL A 60 10.64 -6.01 7.98
CA VAL A 60 10.72 -6.68 9.27
C VAL A 60 9.32 -6.72 9.86
N PHE A 61 8.81 -7.94 10.02
CA PHE A 61 7.51 -8.18 10.62
C PHE A 61 7.63 -8.35 12.13
N ASP A 62 6.63 -7.85 12.85
CA ASP A 62 6.46 -8.05 14.29
C ASP A 62 5.17 -8.83 14.56
N GLY A 63 5.27 -9.79 15.48
CA GLY A 63 4.18 -10.69 15.83
C GLY A 63 3.85 -11.75 14.78
N GLU A 64 2.77 -12.48 15.06
CA GLU A 64 2.22 -13.49 14.16
C GLU A 64 1.20 -12.86 13.19
N PRO A 65 1.03 -13.43 11.98
CA PRO A 65 -0.02 -13.00 11.07
C PRO A 65 -1.39 -13.13 11.74
N ALA A 66 -2.23 -12.11 11.58
CA ALA A 66 -3.57 -12.09 12.15
C ALA A 66 -4.63 -11.98 11.06
N GLU A 67 -5.72 -12.73 11.18
CA GLU A 67 -6.88 -12.54 10.32
C GLU A 67 -7.53 -11.18 10.59
N MET A 68 -7.89 -10.50 9.51
CA MET A 68 -8.58 -9.22 9.53
C MET A 68 -9.82 -9.32 8.64
N SER A 69 -10.94 -8.87 9.18
CA SER A 69 -12.20 -8.84 8.44
C SER A 69 -12.22 -7.72 7.40
N LEU A 70 -13.02 -7.89 6.35
CA LEU A 70 -13.24 -6.85 5.34
C LEU A 70 -13.73 -5.54 5.96
N ASP A 71 -14.59 -5.62 6.98
CA ASP A 71 -15.11 -4.46 7.70
C ASP A 71 -14.03 -3.70 8.47
N GLU A 72 -13.08 -4.40 9.09
CA GLU A 72 -11.94 -3.78 9.77
C GLU A 72 -11.02 -3.06 8.78
N VAL A 73 -10.71 -3.70 7.65
CA VAL A 73 -9.93 -3.07 6.59
C VAL A 73 -10.65 -1.83 6.05
N ARG A 74 -11.96 -1.93 5.82
CA ARG A 74 -12.77 -0.80 5.35
C ARG A 74 -12.73 0.38 6.33
N LYS A 75 -12.88 0.12 7.64
CA LYS A 75 -12.77 1.13 8.70
C LYS A 75 -11.40 1.81 8.71
N ARG A 76 -10.32 1.03 8.53
CA ARG A 76 -8.94 1.56 8.47
C ARG A 76 -8.73 2.44 7.25
N ILE A 77 -9.21 2.04 6.07
CA ILE A 77 -9.15 2.85 4.85
C ILE A 77 -9.89 4.17 5.05
N PHE A 78 -11.13 4.15 5.57
CA PHE A 78 -11.88 5.38 5.81
C PHE A 78 -11.23 6.28 6.87
N SER A 79 -10.58 5.69 7.87
CA SER A 79 -9.79 6.45 8.85
C SER A 79 -8.62 7.17 8.19
N SER A 80 -7.98 6.55 7.18
CA SER A 80 -6.88 7.16 6.43
C SER A 80 -7.30 8.39 5.60
N PHE A 81 -8.58 8.48 5.20
CA PHE A 81 -9.13 9.67 4.54
C PHE A 81 -9.25 10.87 5.48
N LYS A 82 -9.40 10.64 6.78
CA LYS A 82 -9.50 11.73 7.78
C LYS A 82 -8.14 12.30 8.16
N SER A 83 -7.06 11.52 8.01
CA SER A 83 -5.75 11.84 8.57
C SER A 83 -4.76 12.44 7.57
N LYS A 84 -5.09 12.54 6.27
CA LYS A 84 -4.15 13.00 5.24
C LYS A 84 -4.78 14.06 4.32
N HIS A 85 -4.17 15.24 4.30
CA HIS A 85 -4.46 16.36 3.38
C HIS A 85 -4.38 16.01 1.87
N GLY A 86 -3.89 14.82 1.50
CA GLY A 86 -3.74 14.39 0.10
C GLY A 86 -4.97 13.73 -0.52
N TRP A 87 -5.99 13.36 0.26
CA TRP A 87 -7.20 12.73 -0.31
C TRP A 87 -8.24 13.74 -0.79
N GLU A 88 -8.24 14.95 -0.22
CA GLU A 88 -9.17 16.02 -0.58
C GLU A 88 -8.85 16.64 -1.95
N THR A 89 -7.59 16.56 -2.39
CA THR A 89 -7.16 17.00 -3.73
C THR A 89 -7.50 15.97 -4.81
N ARG A 90 -8.01 14.80 -4.42
CA ARG A 90 -8.44 13.74 -5.33
C ARG A 90 -9.87 14.04 -5.80
N GLY A 91 -10.05 14.30 -7.10
CA GLY A 91 -11.34 14.71 -7.68
C GLY A 91 -12.43 13.63 -7.73
N ASP A 92 -12.10 12.39 -7.36
CA ASP A 92 -12.91 11.16 -7.45
C ASP A 92 -13.21 10.55 -6.07
N ILE A 93 -12.98 11.29 -4.98
CA ILE A 93 -13.01 10.75 -3.62
C ILE A 93 -14.41 10.21 -3.24
N VAL A 94 -15.47 10.73 -3.85
CA VAL A 94 -16.86 10.30 -3.61
C VAL A 94 -17.11 8.95 -4.26
N GLU A 95 -16.72 8.78 -5.52
CA GLU A 95 -16.80 7.53 -6.27
C GLU A 95 -15.96 6.44 -5.59
N LEU A 96 -14.76 6.78 -5.17
CA LEU A 96 -13.86 5.87 -4.46
C LEU A 96 -14.48 5.37 -3.14
N LYS A 97 -15.05 6.27 -2.33
CA LYS A 97 -15.74 5.88 -1.08
C LYS A 97 -16.91 4.94 -1.36
N LYS A 98 -17.66 5.19 -2.44
CA LYS A 98 -18.77 4.33 -2.85
C LYS A 98 -18.28 2.95 -3.27
N ALA A 99 -17.24 2.87 -4.09
CA ALA A 99 -16.65 1.62 -4.54
C ALA A 99 -16.12 0.76 -3.37
N ILE A 100 -15.42 1.39 -2.42
CA ILE A 100 -14.93 0.75 -1.19
C ILE A 100 -16.09 0.21 -0.34
N ASN A 101 -17.21 0.94 -0.29
CA ASN A 101 -18.37 0.54 0.49
C ASN A 101 -19.17 -0.60 -0.17
N SER A 102 -19.17 -0.68 -1.50
CA SER A 102 -19.85 -1.75 -2.24
C SER A 102 -19.03 -3.03 -2.39
N ALA A 103 -17.72 -2.99 -2.12
CA ALA A 103 -16.86 -4.16 -2.25
C ALA A 103 -17.31 -5.29 -1.29
N ALA A 104 -17.58 -6.46 -1.86
CA ALA A 104 -18.02 -7.66 -1.16
C ALA A 104 -16.87 -8.55 -0.67
N ASN A 105 -15.67 -8.35 -1.21
CA ASN A 105 -14.47 -9.13 -0.90
C ASN A 105 -13.20 -8.27 -1.03
N PHE A 106 -12.05 -8.81 -0.59
CA PHE A 106 -10.77 -8.10 -0.65
C PHE A 106 -10.30 -7.82 -2.08
N SER A 107 -10.60 -8.69 -3.04
CA SER A 107 -10.22 -8.49 -4.44
C SER A 107 -10.89 -7.24 -5.02
N GLU A 108 -12.21 -7.11 -4.85
CA GLU A 108 -12.97 -5.92 -5.27
C GLU A 108 -12.50 -4.65 -4.55
N LEU A 109 -12.15 -4.77 -3.26
CA LEU A 109 -11.61 -3.66 -2.48
C LEU A 109 -10.27 -3.17 -3.02
N ILE A 110 -9.37 -4.10 -3.36
CA ILE A 110 -8.06 -3.80 -3.96
C ILE A 110 -8.25 -3.17 -5.34
N GLU A 111 -9.19 -3.67 -6.13
CA GLU A 111 -9.50 -3.15 -7.45
C GLU A 111 -10.03 -1.71 -7.39
N ALA A 112 -10.96 -1.43 -6.45
CA ALA A 112 -11.48 -0.09 -6.19
C ALA A 112 -10.36 0.91 -5.81
N LEU A 113 -9.31 0.46 -5.11
CA LEU A 113 -8.16 1.29 -4.75
C LEU A 113 -7.17 1.47 -5.91
N ARG A 114 -7.12 0.51 -6.85
CA ARG A 114 -6.17 0.50 -7.97
C ARG A 114 -6.62 1.40 -9.12
N ASP A 115 -7.91 1.38 -9.46
CA ASP A 115 -8.46 2.15 -10.57
C ASP A 115 -9.76 2.85 -10.16
N PRO A 116 -9.74 4.17 -9.95
CA PRO A 116 -10.96 4.89 -9.58
C PRO A 116 -11.95 5.10 -10.74
N GLY A 117 -11.66 4.64 -11.96
CA GLY A 117 -12.53 4.82 -13.13
C GLY A 117 -13.47 3.65 -13.45
N VAL A 118 -13.27 2.46 -12.87
CA VAL A 118 -13.93 1.23 -13.35
C VAL A 118 -15.06 0.79 -12.41
N GLY A 119 -15.94 1.73 -12.10
CA GLY A 119 -17.31 1.41 -11.72
C GLY A 119 -18.21 1.30 -12.96
N LYS A 120 -17.81 0.54 -14.00
CA LYS A 120 -18.62 0.07 -15.15
C LYS A 120 -17.73 -0.47 -16.28
N ALA A 121 -17.67 -1.80 -16.45
CA ALA A 121 -17.69 -2.49 -17.76
C ALA A 121 -17.33 -3.99 -17.63
N ALA A 122 -18.01 -4.77 -16.79
CA ALA A 122 -17.97 -6.23 -16.89
C ALA A 122 -19.09 -6.88 -16.07
N LEU A 123 -20.34 -6.74 -16.54
CA LEU A 123 -21.47 -7.66 -16.28
C LEU A 123 -22.64 -7.18 -17.15
N ALA A 124 -22.44 -7.24 -18.46
CA ALA A 124 -23.50 -7.09 -19.46
C ALA A 124 -23.03 -7.72 -20.78
N THR A 125 -22.87 -9.05 -20.78
CA THR A 125 -23.34 -9.95 -21.84
C THR A 125 -23.11 -11.39 -21.41
#